data_AF-A0A7Y3KUP5-F1
#
_entry.id   AF-A0A7Y3KUP5-F1
#
_cell.length_a   1.000
_cell.length_b   1.000
_cell.length_c   1.000
_cell.angle_alpha   90.00
_cell.angle_beta   90.00
_cell.angle_gamma   90.00
#
_symmetry.space_group_name_H-M   'P 1'
#
loop_
_entity.id
_entity.type
_entity.pdbx_description
1 polymer ?
#
loop_
_entity_poly.entity_id
_entity_poly.type
_entity_poly.pdbx_seq_one_letter_code
_entity_poly.pdbx_strand_id
1 'polypeptide(L)'
;MFGPVVNGLETKVTNRSIELATRHVLLLTQVAFFTSLLWCYILYHGPKLQLDGISFFGVFHRTLPIIFIGYLIAMMGLWRTGEYLRSAGIGAFVWTGLRVVGLSLMVLLATPFNHGAFFNWAHMTTGVVGALVQLGITVLLVNTRRTLRSVSGFVLQLAGGILSAASLPDWHFTYLFTGEVLYQLGFAWCLIEWTYTLRARDLSGAPQLVTNAEANDFPPTPA
;
A
#
# COMPACT_ATOMS: atom_id res chain seq x y z
N MET A 1 -18.64 23.78 -41.71
CA MET A 1 -18.67 22.86 -40.56
C MET A 1 -17.25 22.72 -40.03
N PHE A 2 -16.88 23.51 -39.02
CA PHE A 2 -15.64 23.34 -38.26
C PHE A 2 -16.08 22.93 -36.85
N GLY A 3 -15.91 21.65 -36.52
CA GLY A 3 -16.18 21.15 -35.18
C GLY A 3 -15.13 21.65 -34.18
N PRO A 4 -15.48 21.78 -32.89
CA PRO A 4 -14.56 22.30 -31.88
C PRO A 4 -13.43 21.30 -31.59
N VAL A 5 -12.21 21.62 -32.02
CA VAL A 5 -10.96 20.86 -31.75
C VAL A 5 -10.37 21.21 -30.36
N VAL A 6 -11.04 22.05 -29.57
CA VAL A 6 -10.48 22.67 -28.35
C VAL A 6 -10.44 21.73 -27.13
N ASN A 7 -11.19 20.63 -27.12
CA ASN A 7 -11.32 19.78 -25.91
C ASN A 7 -10.13 18.85 -25.61
N GLY A 8 -9.18 18.68 -26.54
CA GLY A 8 -8.07 17.72 -26.38
C GLY A 8 -6.87 18.23 -25.60
N LEU A 9 -6.67 19.56 -25.53
CA LEU A 9 -5.51 20.14 -24.85
C LEU A 9 -5.77 20.30 -23.35
N GLU A 10 -6.99 20.69 -22.97
CA GLU A 10 -7.38 20.95 -21.58
C GLU A 10 -7.43 19.68 -20.72
N THR A 11 -7.84 18.56 -21.32
CA THR A 11 -7.86 17.24 -20.68
C THR A 11 -6.45 16.71 -20.40
N LYS A 12 -5.49 16.89 -21.33
CA LYS A 12 -4.08 16.47 -21.13
C LYS A 12 -3.37 17.24 -20.02
N VAL A 13 -3.62 18.54 -19.88
CA VAL A 13 -2.99 19.37 -18.83
C VAL A 13 -3.46 18.94 -17.44
N THR A 14 -4.75 18.63 -17.31
CA THR A 14 -5.37 18.19 -16.05
C THR A 14 -4.86 16.81 -15.59
N ASN A 15 -4.67 15.86 -16.51
CA ASN A 15 -4.17 14.52 -16.13
C ASN A 15 -2.73 14.56 -15.60
N ARG A 16 -1.86 15.37 -16.21
CA ARG A 16 -0.46 15.50 -15.79
C ARG A 16 -0.32 16.09 -14.38
N SER A 17 -1.19 17.03 -14.00
CA SER A 17 -1.17 17.62 -12.66
C SER A 17 -1.61 16.61 -11.59
N ILE A 18 -2.62 15.79 -11.89
CA ILE A 18 -3.11 14.73 -10.99
C ILE A 18 -2.05 13.65 -10.75
N GLU A 19 -1.33 13.21 -11.79
CA GLU A 19 -0.26 12.22 -11.66
C GLU A 19 0.87 12.72 -10.74
N LEU A 20 1.36 13.94 -11.02
CA LEU A 20 2.39 14.56 -10.19
C LEU A 20 1.90 14.70 -8.75
N ALA A 21 0.68 15.20 -8.53
CA ALA A 21 0.12 15.32 -7.19
C ALA A 21 0.05 13.96 -6.47
N THR A 22 -0.41 12.91 -7.16
CA THR A 22 -0.49 11.54 -6.62
C THR A 22 0.88 11.04 -6.17
N ARG A 23 1.90 11.21 -7.01
CA ARG A 23 3.27 10.78 -6.71
C ARG A 23 3.87 11.57 -5.54
N HIS A 24 3.65 12.89 -5.47
CA HIS A 24 4.12 13.69 -4.35
C HIS A 24 3.45 13.26 -3.05
N VAL A 25 2.13 13.04 -3.04
CA VAL A 25 1.40 12.54 -1.87
C VAL A 25 1.96 11.19 -1.43
N LEU A 26 2.17 10.26 -2.37
CA LEU A 26 2.71 8.94 -2.06
C LEU A 26 4.13 9.02 -1.49
N LEU A 27 5.03 9.79 -2.11
CA LEU A 27 6.41 9.94 -1.63
C LEU A 27 6.46 10.60 -0.25
N LEU A 28 5.71 11.67 -0.03
CA LEU A 28 5.68 12.36 1.26
C LEU A 28 5.14 11.45 2.37
N THR A 29 4.09 10.69 2.08
CA THR A 29 3.49 9.78 3.07
C THR A 29 4.39 8.61 3.41
N GLN A 30 5.08 8.03 2.41
CA GLN A 30 6.09 7.00 2.64
C GLN A 30 7.30 7.53 3.41
N VAL A 31 7.85 8.69 3.03
CA VAL A 31 8.97 9.31 3.75
C VAL A 31 8.58 9.59 5.20
N ALA A 32 7.40 10.15 5.45
CA ALA A 32 6.91 10.40 6.81
C ALA A 32 6.78 9.09 7.61
N PHE A 33 6.18 8.06 7.02
CA PHE A 33 6.04 6.74 7.64
C PHE A 33 7.40 6.11 7.97
N PHE A 34 8.32 6.00 7.00
CA PHE A 34 9.64 5.40 7.25
C PHE A 34 10.50 6.24 8.19
N THR A 35 10.38 7.56 8.15
CA THR A 35 11.07 8.45 9.13
C THR A 35 10.53 8.21 10.53
N SER A 36 9.22 8.04 10.69
CA SER A 36 8.62 7.71 12.00
C SER A 36 9.12 6.36 12.53
N LEU A 37 9.22 5.34 11.68
CA LEU A 37 9.78 4.03 12.03
C LEU A 37 11.26 4.14 12.41
N LEU A 38 12.05 4.85 11.61
CA LEU A 38 13.47 5.06 11.88
C LEU A 38 13.67 5.80 13.22
N TRP A 39 12.85 6.81 13.49
CA TRP A 39 12.90 7.52 14.76
C TRP A 39 12.54 6.64 15.94
N CYS A 40 11.50 5.79 15.81
CA CYS A 40 11.15 4.79 16.82
C CYS A 40 12.31 3.81 17.06
N TYR A 41 12.97 3.34 16.00
CA TYR A 41 14.15 2.47 16.08
C TYR A 41 15.31 3.13 16.84
N ILE A 42 15.59 4.41 16.55
CA ILE A 42 16.64 5.16 17.24
C ILE A 42 16.33 5.29 18.74
N LEU A 43 15.07 5.62 19.08
CA LEU A 43 14.64 5.75 20.48
C LEU A 43 14.63 4.42 21.23
N TYR A 44 14.33 3.32 20.54
CA TYR A 44 14.27 2.01 21.15
C TYR A 44 14.70 0.91 20.17
N HIS A 45 15.89 0.37 20.41
CA HIS A 45 16.44 -0.79 19.72
C HIS A 45 16.83 -1.86 20.75
N GLY A 46 16.60 -3.12 20.44
CA GLY A 46 16.97 -4.23 21.32
C GLY A 46 16.53 -5.59 20.78
N PRO A 47 16.92 -6.70 21.42
CA PRO A 47 16.60 -8.05 20.93
C PRO A 47 15.10 -8.31 20.78
N LYS A 48 14.28 -7.73 21.67
CA LYS A 48 12.81 -7.84 21.60
C LYS A 48 12.21 -7.24 20.35
N LEU A 49 12.82 -6.18 19.79
CA LEU A 49 12.36 -5.59 18.52
C LEU A 49 12.39 -6.63 17.39
N GLN A 50 13.40 -7.49 17.36
CA GLN A 50 13.54 -8.51 16.32
C GLN A 50 12.55 -9.68 16.48
N LEU A 51 11.96 -9.83 17.67
CA LEU A 51 10.93 -10.82 17.98
C LEU A 51 9.52 -10.28 17.74
N ASP A 52 9.27 -9.03 18.15
CA ASP A 52 7.94 -8.42 18.18
C ASP A 52 7.65 -7.54 16.96
N GLY A 53 8.64 -7.30 16.10
CA GLY A 53 8.47 -6.55 14.85
C GLY A 53 8.20 -5.05 15.05
N ILE A 54 7.62 -4.41 14.05
CA ILE A 54 7.19 -3.01 14.07
C ILE A 54 6.16 -2.76 15.19
N SER A 55 5.33 -3.77 15.46
CA SER A 55 4.30 -3.74 16.49
C SER A 55 4.83 -3.48 17.88
N PHE A 56 6.11 -3.80 18.13
CA PHE A 56 6.85 -3.41 19.30
C PHE A 56 6.66 -1.92 19.64
N PHE A 57 6.76 -1.02 18.64
CA PHE A 57 6.67 0.42 18.87
C PHE A 57 5.27 0.91 19.32
N GLY A 58 4.22 0.11 19.09
CA GLY A 58 2.86 0.41 19.53
C GLY A 58 2.61 0.15 21.01
N VAL A 59 3.56 -0.46 21.72
CA VAL A 59 3.42 -0.82 23.14
C VAL A 59 4.23 0.11 24.05
N PHE A 60 5.31 0.74 23.54
CA PHE A 60 6.13 1.65 24.34
C PHE A 60 5.59 3.08 24.29
N HIS A 61 5.25 3.62 25.46
CA HIS A 61 4.74 4.99 25.63
C HIS A 61 5.61 6.08 24.97
N ARG A 62 6.93 5.88 24.87
CA ARG A 62 7.84 6.86 24.23
C ARG A 62 7.75 6.85 22.70
N THR A 63 7.54 5.70 22.08
CA THR A 63 7.44 5.56 20.62
C THR A 63 6.00 5.69 20.13
N LEU A 64 5.02 5.44 21.01
CA LEU A 64 3.60 5.45 20.68
C LEU A 64 3.12 6.74 19.97
N PRO A 65 3.44 7.96 20.43
CA PRO A 65 3.00 9.18 19.73
C PRO A 65 3.58 9.31 18.33
N ILE A 66 4.84 8.89 18.15
CA ILE A 66 5.56 9.00 16.87
C ILE A 66 4.99 8.00 15.86
N ILE A 67 4.83 6.74 16.27
CA ILE A 67 4.27 5.71 15.39
C ILE A 67 2.80 5.98 15.08
N PHE A 68 2.02 6.52 16.03
CA PHE A 68 0.64 6.95 15.80
C PHE A 68 0.55 8.00 14.70
N ILE A 69 1.37 9.05 14.76
CA ILE A 69 1.42 10.09 13.73
C ILE A 69 1.85 9.50 12.39
N GLY A 70 2.89 8.66 12.38
CA GLY A 70 3.37 7.98 11.18
C GLY A 70 2.29 7.12 10.51
N TYR A 71 1.57 6.32 11.29
CA TYR A 71 0.49 5.48 10.81
C TYR A 71 -0.71 6.30 10.34
N LEU A 72 -1.06 7.40 11.01
CA LEU A 72 -2.14 8.28 10.61
C LEU A 72 -1.84 8.94 9.26
N ILE A 73 -0.61 9.43 9.07
CA ILE A 73 -0.15 9.99 7.79
C ILE A 73 -0.18 8.92 6.70
N ALA A 74 0.30 7.70 6.99
CA ALA A 74 0.27 6.58 6.05
C ALA A 74 -1.17 6.22 5.65
N MET A 75 -2.09 6.12 6.61
CA MET A 75 -3.51 5.85 6.35
C MET A 75 -4.12 6.90 5.42
N MET A 76 -3.95 8.19 5.74
CA MET A 76 -4.46 9.28 4.91
C MET A 76 -3.83 9.29 3.52
N GLY A 77 -2.53 8.99 3.43
CA GLY A 77 -1.79 8.87 2.18
C GLY A 77 -2.35 7.77 1.29
N LEU A 78 -2.47 6.56 1.83
CA LEU A 78 -3.04 5.40 1.13
C LEU A 78 -4.48 5.65 0.70
N TRP A 79 -5.27 6.34 1.53
CA TRP A 79 -6.65 6.71 1.20
C TRP A 79 -6.71 7.65 0.01
N ARG A 80 -5.90 8.71 0.00
CA ARG A 80 -5.80 9.66 -1.10
C ARG A 80 -5.26 9.02 -2.36
N THR A 81 -4.21 8.20 -2.26
CA THR A 81 -3.67 7.43 -3.39
C THR A 81 -4.74 6.51 -3.97
N GLY A 82 -5.52 5.82 -3.13
CA GLY A 82 -6.65 5.01 -3.59
C GLY A 82 -7.69 5.82 -4.37
N GLU A 83 -8.00 7.03 -3.93
CA GLU A 83 -8.94 7.91 -4.64
C GLU A 83 -8.42 8.33 -6.02
N TYR A 84 -7.14 8.66 -6.12
CA TYR A 84 -6.53 8.95 -7.41
C TYR A 84 -6.54 7.72 -8.34
N LEU A 85 -6.20 6.54 -7.82
CA LEU A 85 -6.25 5.30 -8.60
C LEU A 85 -7.67 4.97 -9.06
N ARG A 86 -8.69 5.21 -8.22
CA ARG A 86 -10.10 5.07 -8.58
C ARG A 86 -10.47 5.98 -9.75
N SER A 87 -10.06 7.26 -9.69
CA SER A 87 -10.31 8.23 -10.77
C SER A 87 -9.59 7.88 -12.08
N ALA A 88 -8.46 7.17 -12.00
CA ALA A 88 -7.71 6.65 -13.14
C ALA A 88 -8.26 5.32 -13.71
N GLY A 89 -9.43 4.84 -13.24
CA GLY A 89 -10.05 3.60 -13.73
C GLY A 89 -9.34 2.32 -13.31
N ILE A 90 -8.55 2.36 -12.23
CA ILE A 90 -7.91 1.15 -11.69
C ILE A 90 -8.97 0.27 -11.00
N GLY A 91 -8.84 -1.05 -11.17
CA GLY A 91 -9.78 -2.03 -10.63
C GLY A 91 -10.04 -1.89 -9.13
N ALA A 92 -11.27 -2.18 -8.73
CA ALA A 92 -11.80 -1.99 -7.37
C ALA A 92 -10.85 -2.45 -6.27
N PHE A 93 -10.34 -3.68 -6.44
CA PHE A 93 -9.47 -4.34 -5.48
C PHE A 93 -8.25 -3.49 -5.05
N VAL A 94 -7.62 -2.74 -5.97
CA VAL A 94 -6.41 -1.98 -5.65
C VAL A 94 -6.74 -0.81 -4.73
N TRP A 95 -7.70 0.04 -5.11
CA TRP A 95 -8.01 1.23 -4.31
C TRP A 95 -8.75 0.89 -3.01
N THR A 96 -9.61 -0.14 -2.99
CA THR A 96 -10.20 -0.64 -1.74
C THR A 96 -9.12 -1.26 -0.88
N GLY A 97 -8.20 -2.02 -1.48
CA GLY A 97 -7.10 -2.67 -0.78
C GLY A 97 -6.18 -1.67 -0.07
N LEU A 98 -5.84 -0.54 -0.70
CA LEU A 98 -5.07 0.52 -0.04
C LEU A 98 -5.78 1.09 1.19
N ARG A 99 -7.11 1.23 1.15
CA ARG A 99 -7.90 1.66 2.32
C ARG A 99 -7.88 0.59 3.41
N VAL A 100 -8.03 -0.68 3.05
CA VAL A 100 -7.92 -1.80 4.00
C VAL A 100 -6.55 -1.81 4.67
N VAL A 101 -5.46 -1.61 3.92
CA VAL A 101 -4.10 -1.50 4.46
C VAL A 101 -3.98 -0.31 5.43
N GLY A 102 -4.49 0.86 5.04
CA GLY A 102 -4.50 2.04 5.92
C GLY A 102 -5.27 1.82 7.22
N LEU A 103 -6.44 1.20 7.16
CA LEU A 103 -7.23 0.84 8.35
C LEU A 103 -6.53 -0.22 9.20
N SER A 104 -5.88 -1.19 8.56
CA SER A 104 -5.13 -2.24 9.25
C SER A 104 -4.03 -1.65 10.14
N LEU A 105 -3.36 -0.59 9.71
CA LEU A 105 -2.37 0.12 10.54
C LEU A 105 -2.99 0.67 11.84
N MET A 106 -4.18 1.26 11.76
CA MET A 106 -4.89 1.78 12.95
C MET A 106 -5.34 0.65 13.87
N VAL A 107 -5.87 -0.44 13.30
CA VAL A 107 -6.31 -1.60 14.08
C VAL A 107 -5.12 -2.24 14.78
N LEU A 108 -3.98 -2.46 14.10
CA LEU A 108 -2.75 -2.99 14.69
C LEU A 108 -2.29 -2.17 15.90
N LEU A 109 -2.42 -0.85 15.84
CA LEU A 109 -2.08 0.05 16.93
C LEU A 109 -3.09 -0.01 18.09
N ALA A 110 -4.37 -0.18 17.78
CA ALA A 110 -5.44 -0.32 18.76
C ALA A 110 -5.51 -1.71 19.41
N THR A 111 -4.85 -2.72 18.82
CA THR A 111 -4.78 -4.10 19.34
C THR A 111 -3.37 -4.40 19.85
N PRO A 112 -3.00 -3.99 21.08
CA PRO A 112 -1.69 -4.29 21.64
C PRO A 112 -1.52 -5.80 21.82
N PHE A 113 -0.54 -6.39 21.14
CA PHE A 113 -0.34 -7.84 21.10
C PHE A 113 -0.02 -8.47 22.46
N ASN A 114 0.42 -7.66 23.44
CA ASN A 114 0.82 -8.10 24.77
C ASN A 114 -0.29 -8.00 25.84
N HIS A 115 -1.53 -7.63 25.48
CA HIS A 115 -2.65 -7.46 26.43
C HIS A 115 -3.60 -8.68 26.50
N GLY A 116 -3.07 -9.88 26.27
CA GLY A 116 -3.80 -11.14 26.36
C GLY A 116 -4.17 -11.76 25.01
N ALA A 117 -4.72 -12.97 25.06
CA ALA A 117 -4.90 -13.81 23.87
C ALA A 117 -5.79 -13.15 22.80
N PHE A 118 -6.91 -12.53 23.21
CA PHE A 118 -7.83 -11.88 22.27
C PHE A 118 -7.15 -10.77 21.45
N PHE A 119 -6.47 -9.84 22.12
CA PHE A 119 -5.78 -8.74 21.44
C PHE A 119 -4.61 -9.24 20.59
N ASN A 120 -3.86 -10.24 21.06
CA ASN A 120 -2.81 -10.88 20.27
C ASN A 120 -3.37 -11.49 18.97
N TRP A 121 -4.45 -12.26 19.06
CA TRP A 121 -5.10 -12.85 17.88
C TRP A 121 -5.63 -11.80 16.91
N ALA A 122 -6.29 -10.76 17.42
CA ALA A 122 -6.79 -9.66 16.61
C ALA A 122 -5.65 -8.93 15.88
N HIS A 123 -4.55 -8.67 16.59
CA HIS A 123 -3.35 -8.06 16.05
C HIS A 123 -2.74 -8.90 14.93
N MET A 124 -2.46 -10.18 15.20
CA MET A 124 -1.85 -11.10 14.22
C MET A 124 -2.74 -11.29 13.00
N THR A 125 -4.05 -11.47 13.19
CA THR A 125 -5.01 -11.62 12.08
C THR A 125 -5.03 -10.37 11.21
N THR A 126 -5.06 -9.18 11.83
CA THR A 126 -5.03 -7.90 11.11
C THR A 126 -3.73 -7.75 10.33
N GLY A 127 -2.59 -8.11 10.92
CA GLY A 127 -1.29 -8.09 10.27
C GLY A 127 -1.22 -8.99 9.04
N VAL A 128 -1.70 -10.23 9.16
CA VAL A 128 -1.75 -11.20 8.05
C VAL A 128 -2.69 -10.72 6.95
N VAL A 129 -3.90 -10.26 7.29
CA VAL A 129 -4.85 -9.74 6.30
C VAL A 129 -4.26 -8.53 5.56
N GLY A 130 -3.70 -7.58 6.29
CA GLY A 130 -3.03 -6.41 5.72
C GLY A 130 -1.90 -6.80 4.78
N ALA A 131 -1.05 -7.75 5.19
CA ALA A 131 0.04 -8.27 4.38
C ALA A 131 -0.48 -8.94 3.09
N LEU A 132 -1.47 -9.82 3.17
CA LEU A 132 -2.04 -10.50 2.00
C LEU A 132 -2.68 -9.52 1.01
N VAL A 133 -3.35 -8.48 1.50
CA VAL A 133 -3.88 -7.40 0.65
C VAL A 133 -2.75 -6.65 -0.04
N GLN A 134 -1.68 -6.29 0.67
CA GLN A 134 -0.50 -5.66 0.06
C GLN A 134 0.13 -6.55 -1.02
N LEU A 135 0.23 -7.86 -0.78
CA LEU A 135 0.76 -8.83 -1.75
C LEU A 135 -0.13 -8.93 -2.98
N GLY A 136 -1.45 -9.03 -2.79
CA GLY A 136 -2.41 -9.07 -3.88
C GLY A 136 -2.34 -7.81 -4.76
N ILE A 137 -2.20 -6.64 -4.14
CA ILE A 137 -1.99 -5.38 -4.85
C ILE A 137 -0.73 -5.47 -5.70
N THR A 138 0.42 -5.84 -5.14
CA THR A 138 1.68 -5.81 -5.88
C THR A 138 1.76 -6.86 -6.98
N VAL A 139 1.17 -8.05 -6.79
CA VAL A 139 0.99 -9.03 -7.86
C VAL A 139 0.22 -8.43 -9.04
N LEU A 140 -0.88 -7.73 -8.78
CA LEU A 140 -1.67 -7.08 -9.84
C LEU A 140 -0.89 -5.96 -10.54
N LEU A 141 -0.17 -5.12 -9.79
CA LEU A 141 0.64 -4.04 -10.36
C LEU A 141 1.74 -4.60 -11.27
N VAL A 142 2.49 -5.61 -10.80
CA VAL A 142 3.55 -6.28 -11.58
C VAL A 142 2.96 -6.98 -12.80
N ASN A 143 1.85 -7.69 -12.66
CA ASN A 143 1.21 -8.37 -13.81
C ASN A 143 0.72 -7.39 -14.88
N THR A 144 0.31 -6.20 -14.47
CA THR A 144 -0.17 -5.20 -15.43
C THR A 144 1.00 -4.54 -16.18
N ARG A 145 2.15 -4.33 -15.53
CA ARG A 145 3.38 -3.85 -16.18
C ARG A 145 4.62 -4.44 -15.50
N ARG A 146 5.22 -5.43 -16.14
CA ARG A 146 6.49 -6.04 -15.70
C ARG A 146 7.68 -5.17 -16.12
N THR A 147 8.06 -4.21 -15.27
CA THR A 147 9.35 -3.52 -15.37
C THR A 147 10.34 -4.15 -14.39
N LEU A 148 11.64 -4.09 -14.68
CA LEU A 148 12.68 -4.59 -13.76
C LEU A 148 12.53 -3.99 -12.36
N ARG A 149 12.17 -2.70 -12.28
CA ARG A 149 11.96 -1.99 -11.02
C ARG A 149 10.72 -2.47 -10.25
N SER A 150 9.62 -2.75 -10.95
CA SER A 150 8.42 -3.33 -10.31
C SER A 150 8.69 -4.75 -9.80
N VAL A 151 9.45 -5.54 -10.56
CA VAL A 151 9.84 -6.90 -10.19
C VAL A 151 10.81 -6.88 -9.01
N SER A 152 11.77 -5.97 -8.97
CA SER A 152 12.69 -5.84 -7.83
C SER A 152 11.96 -5.46 -6.55
N GLY A 153 11.01 -4.52 -6.61
CA GLY A 153 10.16 -4.17 -5.47
C GLY A 153 9.33 -5.37 -4.97
N PHE A 154 8.77 -6.15 -5.89
CA PHE A 154 8.00 -7.35 -5.55
C PHE A 154 8.87 -8.45 -4.95
N VAL A 155 10.06 -8.70 -5.50
CA VAL A 155 11.03 -9.66 -4.94
C VAL A 155 11.46 -9.23 -3.53
N LEU A 156 11.72 -7.94 -3.33
CA LEU A 156 12.05 -7.39 -2.01
C LEU A 156 10.89 -7.60 -1.01
N GLN A 157 9.66 -7.34 -1.44
CA GLN A 157 8.47 -7.59 -0.62
C GLN A 157 8.35 -9.08 -0.28
N LEU A 158 8.46 -9.96 -1.26
CA LEU A 158 8.33 -11.41 -1.04
C LEU A 158 9.42 -11.93 -0.10
N ALA A 159 10.67 -11.49 -0.28
CA ALA A 159 11.77 -11.84 0.62
C ALA A 159 11.51 -11.37 2.05
N GLY A 160 11.04 -10.13 2.22
CA GLY A 160 10.64 -9.62 3.54
C GLY A 160 9.51 -10.43 4.17
N GLY A 161 8.51 -10.82 3.39
CA GLY A 161 7.36 -11.59 3.85
C GLY A 161 7.74 -13.01 4.27
N ILE A 162 8.63 -13.67 3.51
CA ILE A 162 9.20 -14.97 3.88
C ILE A 162 9.99 -14.83 5.17
N LEU A 163 10.82 -13.79 5.31
CA LEU A 163 11.62 -13.54 6.51
C LEU A 163 10.72 -13.33 7.75
N SER A 164 9.65 -12.54 7.62
CA SER A 164 8.67 -12.32 8.69
C SER A 164 7.90 -13.60 9.04
N ALA A 165 7.42 -14.35 8.05
CA ALA A 165 6.69 -15.59 8.27
C ALA A 165 7.56 -16.66 8.93
N ALA A 166 8.81 -16.79 8.50
CA ALA A 166 9.79 -17.66 9.15
C ALA A 166 10.18 -17.18 10.54
N SER A 167 9.98 -15.89 10.87
CA SER A 167 10.26 -15.34 12.20
C SER A 167 9.10 -15.50 13.18
N LEU A 168 8.00 -16.14 12.77
CA LEU A 168 6.93 -16.52 13.68
C LEU A 168 7.45 -17.53 14.72
N PRO A 169 6.86 -17.54 15.94
CA PRO A 169 7.48 -18.08 17.15
C PRO A 169 7.96 -19.54 17.09
N ASP A 170 7.46 -20.35 16.17
CA ASP A 170 7.74 -21.79 16.14
C ASP A 170 9.12 -22.15 15.54
N TRP A 171 9.82 -21.20 14.91
CA TRP A 171 11.02 -21.48 14.10
C TRP A 171 12.33 -20.99 14.71
N HIS A 172 12.30 -20.37 15.90
CA HIS A 172 13.46 -19.77 16.59
C HIS A 172 14.28 -18.77 15.74
N PHE A 173 13.66 -18.21 14.70
CA PHE A 173 14.31 -17.30 13.77
C PHE A 173 13.88 -15.86 14.12
N THR A 174 14.83 -14.99 14.47
CA THR A 174 14.54 -13.69 15.09
C THR A 174 14.84 -12.53 14.14
N TYR A 175 14.08 -12.42 13.06
CA TYR A 175 14.24 -11.35 12.07
C TYR A 175 12.90 -10.72 11.67
N LEU A 176 11.92 -10.71 12.58
CA LEU A 176 10.56 -10.24 12.27
C LEU A 176 10.56 -8.78 11.84
N PHE A 177 11.23 -7.90 12.61
CA PHE A 177 11.34 -6.48 12.29
C PHE A 177 12.02 -6.24 10.94
N THR A 178 13.16 -6.90 10.69
CA THR A 178 13.85 -6.79 9.40
C THR A 178 12.95 -7.26 8.26
N GLY A 179 12.23 -8.37 8.43
CA GLY A 179 11.32 -8.89 7.42
C GLY A 179 10.20 -7.91 7.11
N GLU A 180 9.59 -7.34 8.13
CA GLU A 180 8.49 -6.37 7.98
C GLU A 180 8.96 -5.08 7.32
N VAL A 181 10.14 -4.57 7.69
CA VAL A 181 10.71 -3.38 7.04
C VAL A 181 10.98 -3.64 5.56
N LEU A 182 11.58 -4.79 5.21
CA LEU A 182 11.81 -5.17 3.80
C LEU A 182 10.47 -5.34 3.06
N TYR A 183 9.46 -5.93 3.71
CA TYR A 183 8.12 -6.09 3.16
C TYR A 183 7.49 -4.74 2.80
N GLN A 184 7.48 -3.79 3.74
CA GLN A 184 6.93 -2.47 3.53
C GLN A 184 7.72 -1.66 2.49
N LEU A 185 9.06 -1.78 2.46
CA LEU A 185 9.90 -1.13 1.44
C LEU A 185 9.60 -1.65 0.04
N GLY A 186 9.48 -2.98 -0.12
CA GLY A 186 9.11 -3.59 -1.40
C GLY A 186 7.73 -3.15 -1.88
N PHE A 187 6.74 -3.15 -0.98
CA PHE A 187 5.40 -2.65 -1.26
C PHE A 187 5.41 -1.17 -1.68
N ALA A 188 6.10 -0.32 -0.91
CA ALA A 188 6.25 1.11 -1.19
C ALA A 188 6.90 1.37 -2.56
N TRP A 189 7.94 0.61 -2.89
CA TRP A 189 8.61 0.67 -4.18
C TRP A 189 7.66 0.33 -5.32
N CYS A 190 6.91 -0.77 -5.23
CA CYS A 190 5.93 -1.16 -6.24
C CYS A 190 4.88 -0.07 -6.48
N LEU A 191 4.38 0.57 -5.41
CA LEU A 191 3.44 1.67 -5.52
C LEU A 191 4.04 2.89 -6.24
N ILE A 192 5.29 3.27 -5.91
CA ILE A 192 5.97 4.38 -6.59
C ILE A 192 6.12 4.07 -8.09
N GLU A 193 6.64 2.89 -8.43
CA GLU A 193 6.84 2.48 -9.81
C GLU A 193 5.55 2.52 -10.62
N TRP A 194 4.43 2.15 -10.00
CA TRP A 194 3.13 2.23 -10.62
C TRP A 194 2.74 3.67 -11.02
N THR A 195 3.05 4.67 -10.21
CA THR A 195 2.73 6.08 -10.55
C THR A 195 3.39 6.53 -11.86
N TYR A 196 4.58 6.03 -12.19
CA TYR A 196 5.22 6.32 -13.47
C TYR A 196 4.53 5.63 -14.65
N THR A 197 3.87 4.49 -14.42
CA THR A 197 3.17 3.76 -15.49
C THR A 197 1.86 4.44 -15.89
N LEU A 198 1.20 5.15 -14.97
CA LEU A 198 0.02 5.97 -15.29
C LEU A 198 0.37 7.03 -16.33
N ARG A 199 1.53 7.69 -16.18
CA ARG A 199 2.06 8.65 -17.16
C ARG A 199 2.17 8.10 -18.57
N ALA A 200 2.68 6.87 -18.69
CA ALA A 200 2.94 6.25 -19.98
C ALA A 200 1.62 5.95 -20.73
N ARG A 201 0.54 5.62 -20.00
CA ARG A 201 -0.79 5.41 -20.59
C ARG A 201 -1.36 6.71 -21.14
N ASP A 202 -1.33 7.79 -20.36
CA ASP A 202 -1.81 9.11 -20.80
C ASP A 202 -1.09 9.62 -22.05
N LEU A 203 0.24 9.43 -22.12
CA LEU A 203 1.03 9.87 -23.26
C LEU A 203 0.78 9.05 -24.53
N SER A 204 0.49 7.76 -24.38
CA SER A 204 0.25 6.87 -25.53
C SER A 204 -1.08 7.11 -26.23
N GLY A 205 -2.01 7.84 -25.61
CA GLY A 205 -3.39 7.99 -26.11
C GLY A 205 -4.10 6.64 -26.31
N ALA A 206 -3.55 5.56 -25.72
CA ALA A 206 -4.13 4.24 -25.83
C ALA A 206 -5.55 4.33 -25.29
N PRO A 207 -6.56 3.89 -26.06
CA PRO A 207 -7.94 3.85 -25.58
C PRO A 207 -7.92 3.21 -24.20
N GLN A 208 -8.55 3.87 -23.21
CA GLN A 208 -8.88 3.17 -21.99
C GLN A 208 -9.58 1.91 -22.45
N LEU A 209 -9.01 0.75 -22.12
CA LEU A 209 -9.73 -0.51 -22.24
C LEU A 209 -10.93 -0.31 -21.34
N VAL A 210 -12.04 0.16 -21.93
CA VAL A 210 -13.35 0.13 -21.33
C VAL A 210 -13.58 -1.36 -21.18
N THR A 211 -13.18 -1.88 -20.02
CA THR A 211 -13.56 -3.21 -19.60
C THR A 211 -15.05 -3.11 -19.41
N ASN A 212 -15.77 -3.38 -20.52
CA ASN A 212 -17.20 -3.54 -20.66
C ASN A 212 -17.68 -4.76 -19.82
N ALA A 213 -17.33 -4.79 -18.53
CA ALA A 213 -17.86 -5.76 -17.57
C ALA A 213 -19.22 -5.29 -17.01
N GLU A 214 -19.69 -4.10 -17.38
CA GLU A 214 -21.07 -3.63 -17.17
C GLU A 214 -21.93 -3.78 -18.44
N ALA A 215 -21.61 -4.71 -19.34
CA ALA A 215 -22.51 -5.15 -20.42
C ALA A 215 -23.38 -6.35 -19.98
N ASN A 216 -23.90 -6.32 -18.76
CA ASN A 216 -25.01 -7.17 -18.33
C ASN A 216 -26.33 -6.38 -18.29
N ASP A 217 -26.53 -5.51 -19.29
CA ASP A 217 -27.86 -5.17 -19.79
C ASP A 217 -28.43 -6.42 -20.50
N PHE A 218 -28.77 -7.45 -19.72
CA PHE A 218 -29.79 -8.39 -20.16
C PHE A 218 -31.14 -7.70 -19.93
N PRO A 219 -31.91 -7.39 -20.98
CA PRO A 219 -33.29 -6.99 -20.77
C PRO A 219 -34.02 -8.13 -20.04
N PRO A 220 -34.91 -7.84 -19.08
CA PRO A 220 -35.74 -8.87 -18.49
C PRO A 220 -36.51 -9.55 -19.61
N THR A 221 -36.41 -10.89 -19.67
CA THR A 221 -37.24 -11.70 -20.55
C THR A 221 -38.69 -11.46 -20.15
N PRO A 222 -39.56 -10.94 -21.03
CA PRO A 222 -40.99 -10.90 -20.73
C PRO A 222 -41.55 -12.33 -20.80
N ALA A 223 -42.14 -12.73 -19.67
CA ALA A 223 -43.09 -13.82 -19.36
C ALA A 223 -43.07 -15.10 -20.21
#